data_AF-A0A395TYG7-F1
#
_entry.id   AF-A0A395TYG7-F1
#
_cell.length_a   1.000
_cell.length_b   1.000
_cell.length_c   1.000
_cell.angle_alpha   90.00
_cell.angle_beta   90.00
_cell.angle_gamma   90.00
#
_symmetry.space_group_name_H-M   'P 1'
#
loop_
_entity.id
_entity.type
_entity.pdbx_description
1 polymer ?
#
loop_
_entity_poly.entity_id
_entity_poly.type
_entity_poly.pdbx_seq_one_letter_code
_entity_poly.pdbx_strand_id
1 'polypeptide(L)'
;MNRHQLQKSLVELDITAELTGNNSNIKTQREVLISQAFYMRPIGAAYTDSFYIFCKSKDDAKDAKDTAINMGYINVFSSVNLGSNRKLYPFVVNVSNTEHTIIGESSKLLYELFIPFIDEVKNNVIFVYSSLPVISFYFNDRLTAEAFKKALNLFLSKADLSAFLSSHALDCWTITVNVHAKHLKQLGSF
;
A
#
# COMPACT_ATOMS: atom_id res chain seq x y z
N MET A 1 -20.53 6.57 -9.20
CA MET A 1 -19.46 7.23 -9.97
C MET A 1 -18.47 6.16 -10.40
N ASN A 2 -18.08 6.12 -11.69
CA ASN A 2 -17.07 5.15 -12.16
C ASN A 2 -15.64 5.69 -11.99
N ARG A 3 -14.61 4.86 -12.22
CA ARG A 3 -13.20 5.26 -12.05
C ARG A 3 -12.79 6.44 -12.91
N HIS A 4 -13.19 6.44 -14.17
CA HIS A 4 -12.83 7.52 -15.10
C HIS A 4 -13.39 8.87 -14.62
N GLN A 5 -14.65 8.89 -14.16
CA GLN A 5 -15.27 10.08 -13.57
C GLN A 5 -14.54 10.52 -12.30
N LEU A 6 -14.24 9.60 -11.39
CA LEU A 6 -13.50 9.90 -10.16
C LEU A 6 -12.12 10.49 -10.46
N GLN A 7 -11.35 9.87 -11.36
CA GLN A 7 -10.01 10.35 -11.73
C GLN A 7 -10.07 11.74 -12.37
N LYS A 8 -11.04 11.99 -13.24
CA LYS A 8 -11.24 13.32 -13.83
C LYS A 8 -11.50 14.38 -12.75
N SER A 9 -12.38 14.09 -11.79
CA SER A 9 -12.67 15.00 -10.68
C SER A 9 -11.48 15.24 -9.75
N LEU A 10 -10.66 14.21 -9.52
CA LEU A 10 -9.43 14.35 -8.72
C LEU A 10 -8.39 15.23 -9.43
N VAL A 11 -8.21 15.06 -10.74
CA VAL A 11 -7.29 15.90 -11.55
C VAL A 11 -7.78 17.35 -11.61
N GLU A 12 -9.07 17.58 -11.84
CA GLU A 12 -9.66 18.92 -11.84
C GLU A 12 -9.49 19.63 -10.49
N LEU A 13 -9.67 18.90 -9.39
CA LEU A 13 -9.43 19.39 -8.04
C LEU A 13 -7.96 19.83 -7.86
N ASP A 14 -7.02 19.02 -8.33
CA ASP A 14 -5.58 19.31 -8.22
C ASP A 14 -5.16 20.55 -9.00
N ILE A 15 -5.60 20.65 -10.26
CA ILE A 15 -5.36 21.82 -11.10
C ILE A 15 -5.96 23.08 -10.45
N THR A 16 -7.18 23.00 -9.92
CA THR A 16 -7.85 24.15 -9.29
C THR A 16 -7.11 24.62 -8.04
N ALA A 17 -6.64 23.70 -7.21
CA ALA A 17 -5.89 24.04 -6.00
C ALA A 17 -4.56 24.72 -6.34
N GLU A 18 -3.86 24.24 -7.37
CA GLU A 18 -2.61 24.84 -7.86
C GLU A 18 -2.84 26.26 -8.40
N LEU A 19 -3.85 26.45 -9.25
CA LEU A 19 -4.18 27.76 -9.84
C LEU A 19 -4.62 28.80 -8.81
N THR A 20 -5.31 28.38 -7.75
CA THR A 20 -5.85 29.28 -6.71
C THR A 20 -4.90 29.49 -5.53
N GLY A 21 -3.80 28.74 -5.46
CA GLY A 21 -2.89 28.72 -4.31
C GLY A 21 -3.51 28.20 -3.01
N ASN A 22 -4.75 27.67 -3.06
CA ASN A 22 -5.49 27.26 -1.88
C ASN A 22 -5.32 25.75 -1.61
N ASN A 23 -4.08 25.36 -1.28
CA ASN A 23 -3.72 23.96 -1.02
C ASN A 23 -4.19 23.45 0.36
N SER A 24 -4.72 24.33 1.21
CA SER A 24 -4.94 24.07 2.64
C SER A 24 -5.94 22.95 2.94
N ASN A 25 -6.81 22.58 1.99
CA ASN A 25 -7.85 21.58 2.22
C ASN A 25 -7.99 20.52 1.11
N ILE A 26 -7.00 20.43 0.22
CA ILE A 26 -7.08 19.55 -0.96
C ILE A 26 -7.22 18.07 -0.56
N LYS A 27 -6.52 17.66 0.49
CA LYS A 27 -6.59 16.30 1.02
C LYS A 27 -8.02 15.94 1.44
N THR A 28 -8.66 16.78 2.24
CA THR A 28 -10.03 16.56 2.71
C THR A 28 -11.01 16.52 1.54
N GLN A 29 -10.84 17.39 0.54
CA GLN A 29 -11.69 17.39 -0.65
C GLN A 29 -11.52 16.10 -1.48
N ARG A 30 -10.28 15.61 -1.63
CA ARG A 30 -10.02 14.30 -2.24
C ARG A 30 -10.69 13.16 -1.48
N GLU A 31 -10.55 13.14 -0.15
CA GLU A 31 -11.19 12.13 0.71
C GLU A 31 -12.71 12.13 0.55
N VAL A 32 -13.34 13.31 0.44
CA VAL A 32 -14.78 13.45 0.18
C VAL A 32 -15.18 12.92 -1.21
N LEU A 33 -14.45 13.27 -2.27
CA LEU A 33 -14.74 12.79 -3.63
C LEU A 33 -14.61 11.26 -3.73
N ILE A 34 -13.54 10.70 -3.17
CA ILE A 34 -13.34 9.25 -3.13
C ILE A 34 -14.46 8.61 -2.29
N SER A 35 -14.80 9.18 -1.13
CA SER A 35 -15.85 8.66 -0.25
C SER A 35 -17.19 8.52 -0.98
N GLN A 36 -17.56 9.50 -1.81
CA GLN A 36 -18.77 9.44 -2.64
C GLN A 36 -18.77 8.26 -3.64
N ALA A 37 -17.61 7.90 -4.19
CA ALA A 37 -17.49 6.73 -5.07
C ALA A 37 -17.70 5.41 -4.33
N PHE A 38 -17.37 5.37 -3.03
CA PHE A 38 -17.42 4.19 -2.17
C PHE A 38 -18.55 4.26 -1.13
N TYR A 39 -19.71 4.78 -1.52
CA TYR A 39 -20.93 4.83 -0.71
C TYR A 39 -20.77 5.57 0.64
N MET A 40 -20.06 6.70 0.62
CA MET A 40 -19.81 7.55 1.78
C MET A 40 -18.98 6.90 2.89
N ARG A 41 -18.20 5.85 2.57
CA ARG A 41 -17.25 5.26 3.51
C ARG A 41 -16.13 6.25 3.85
N PRO A 42 -15.62 6.26 5.10
CA PRO A 42 -14.48 7.11 5.43
C PRO A 42 -13.25 6.69 4.62
N ILE A 43 -12.55 7.67 4.08
CA ILE A 43 -11.34 7.48 3.27
C ILE A 43 -10.15 8.09 3.99
N GLY A 44 -9.01 7.41 3.94
CA GLY A 44 -7.72 8.03 4.17
C GLY A 44 -6.97 8.12 2.84
N ALA A 45 -6.73 9.33 2.33
CA ALA A 45 -6.02 9.51 1.06
C ALA A 45 -4.79 10.39 1.28
N ALA A 46 -3.60 9.82 1.05
CA ALA A 46 -2.35 10.58 1.02
C ALA A 46 -1.96 10.97 -0.42
N TYR A 47 -2.37 10.17 -1.41
CA TYR A 47 -1.99 10.31 -2.81
C TYR A 47 -3.21 10.12 -3.72
N THR A 48 -3.13 10.62 -4.95
CA THR A 48 -4.20 10.53 -5.97
C THR A 48 -4.52 9.09 -6.35
N ASP A 49 -3.50 8.24 -6.41
CA ASP A 49 -3.59 6.89 -6.92
C ASP A 49 -3.53 5.80 -5.86
N SER A 50 -3.42 6.20 -4.57
CA SER A 50 -3.37 5.27 -3.45
C SER A 50 -4.14 5.80 -2.24
N PHE A 51 -5.12 5.03 -1.77
CA PHE A 51 -5.98 5.40 -0.64
C PHE A 51 -6.45 4.18 0.14
N TYR A 52 -7.01 4.46 1.32
CA TYR A 52 -7.53 3.50 2.27
C TYR A 52 -9.03 3.71 2.45
N ILE A 53 -9.82 2.65 2.37
CA ILE A 53 -11.25 2.67 2.67
C ILE A 53 -11.46 2.02 4.04
N PHE A 54 -11.91 2.80 5.01
CA PHE A 54 -12.17 2.30 6.36
C PHE A 54 -13.52 1.58 6.42
N CYS A 55 -13.51 0.36 6.95
CA CYS A 55 -14.66 -0.55 6.91
C CYS A 55 -15.05 -1.01 8.32
N LYS A 56 -16.36 -1.17 8.56
CA LYS A 56 -16.94 -1.53 9.87
C LYS A 56 -16.92 -3.04 10.13
N SER A 57 -16.95 -3.85 9.07
CA SER A 57 -16.99 -5.32 9.15
C SER A 57 -16.19 -5.95 8.01
N LYS A 58 -16.00 -7.28 8.07
CA LYS A 58 -15.38 -8.03 6.97
C LYS A 58 -16.23 -8.00 5.70
N ASP A 59 -17.55 -8.05 5.83
CA ASP A 59 -18.47 -7.97 4.69
C ASP A 59 -18.44 -6.58 4.05
N ASP A 60 -18.34 -5.53 4.87
CA ASP A 60 -18.18 -4.15 4.41
C ASP A 60 -16.84 -3.96 3.67
N ALA A 61 -15.76 -4.57 4.18
CA ALA A 61 -14.47 -4.59 3.50
C ALA A 61 -14.51 -5.36 2.18
N LYS A 62 -15.24 -6.49 2.13
CA LYS A 62 -15.45 -7.25 0.90
C LYS A 62 -16.19 -6.42 -0.15
N ASP A 63 -17.30 -5.78 0.21
CA ASP A 63 -18.06 -4.92 -0.71
C ASP A 63 -17.23 -3.73 -1.24
N ALA A 64 -16.46 -3.07 -0.36
CA ALA A 64 -15.56 -1.98 -0.74
C ALA A 64 -14.45 -2.47 -1.70
N LYS A 65 -13.88 -3.65 -1.44
CA LYS A 65 -12.90 -4.30 -2.31
C LYS A 65 -13.48 -4.65 -3.68
N ASP A 66 -14.64 -5.31 -3.72
CA ASP A 66 -15.33 -5.67 -4.97
C ASP A 66 -15.67 -4.41 -5.78
N THR A 67 -16.09 -3.33 -5.11
CA THR A 67 -16.31 -2.02 -5.74
C THR A 67 -15.03 -1.49 -6.39
N ALA A 68 -13.89 -1.49 -5.67
CA ALA A 68 -12.61 -1.02 -6.21
C ALA A 68 -12.13 -1.88 -7.39
N ILE A 69 -12.27 -3.21 -7.31
CA ILE A 69 -11.92 -4.13 -8.40
C ILE A 69 -12.81 -3.87 -9.62
N ASN A 70 -14.13 -3.70 -9.44
CA ASN A 70 -15.07 -3.40 -10.52
C ASN A 70 -14.82 -2.02 -11.15
N MET A 71 -14.24 -1.09 -10.40
CA MET A 71 -13.75 0.19 -10.90
C MET A 71 -12.42 0.06 -11.68
N GLY A 72 -11.78 -1.11 -11.66
CA GLY A 72 -10.56 -1.41 -12.41
C GLY A 72 -9.27 -1.03 -11.69
N TYR A 73 -9.29 -0.87 -10.36
CA TYR A 73 -8.05 -0.75 -9.58
C TYR A 73 -7.31 -2.10 -9.55
N ILE A 74 -5.99 -2.06 -9.70
CA ILE A 74 -5.18 -3.25 -9.93
C ILE A 74 -4.72 -3.85 -8.58
N ASN A 75 -4.31 -3.00 -7.65
CA ASN A 75 -3.73 -3.43 -6.38
C ASN A 75 -4.73 -3.18 -5.25
N VAL A 76 -5.56 -4.19 -4.97
CA VAL A 76 -6.65 -4.11 -4.00
C VAL A 76 -6.60 -5.28 -3.00
N PHE A 77 -6.40 -4.98 -1.72
CA PHE A 77 -6.36 -5.98 -0.65
C PHE A 77 -6.88 -5.43 0.67
N SER A 78 -7.41 -6.31 1.51
CA SER A 78 -7.99 -5.95 2.80
C SER A 78 -7.08 -6.36 3.96
N SER A 79 -7.07 -5.55 5.01
CA SER A 79 -6.28 -5.79 6.21
C SER A 79 -7.00 -5.33 7.48
N VAL A 80 -6.48 -5.74 8.63
CA VAL A 80 -6.88 -5.21 9.93
C VAL A 80 -6.36 -3.78 10.06
N ASN A 81 -7.22 -2.85 10.47
CA ASN A 81 -6.84 -1.48 10.74
C ASN A 81 -6.04 -1.39 12.04
N LEU A 82 -4.81 -0.91 11.96
CA LEU A 82 -3.92 -0.71 13.10
C LEU A 82 -3.92 0.74 13.63
N GLY A 83 -4.61 1.64 12.93
CA GLY A 83 -4.69 3.07 13.24
C GLY A 83 -5.52 3.41 14.48
N SER A 84 -5.58 4.71 14.78
CA SER A 84 -6.27 5.26 15.97
C SER A 84 -7.78 5.04 15.94
N ASN A 85 -8.39 4.99 14.76
CA ASN A 85 -9.82 4.80 14.55
C ASN A 85 -10.23 3.31 14.47
N ARG A 86 -9.34 2.36 14.76
CA ARG A 86 -9.59 0.91 14.64
C ARG A 86 -10.80 0.39 15.42
N LYS A 87 -11.19 1.07 16.51
CA LYS A 87 -12.40 0.70 17.27
C LYS A 87 -13.68 0.95 16.48
N LEU A 88 -13.70 1.99 15.66
CA LEU A 88 -14.84 2.37 14.82
C LEU A 88 -14.80 1.63 13.47
N TYR A 89 -13.59 1.43 12.95
CA TYR A 89 -13.33 0.81 11.65
C TYR A 89 -12.22 -0.24 11.80
N PRO A 90 -12.53 -1.47 12.23
CA PRO A 90 -11.52 -2.50 12.49
C PRO A 90 -10.85 -3.03 11.23
N PHE A 91 -11.39 -2.74 10.04
CA PHE A 91 -10.88 -3.22 8.76
C PHE A 91 -10.59 -2.07 7.82
N VAL A 92 -9.68 -2.31 6.89
CA VAL A 92 -9.33 -1.35 5.84
C VAL A 92 -9.13 -2.06 4.52
N VAL A 93 -9.56 -1.43 3.43
CA VAL A 93 -9.22 -1.84 2.07
C VAL A 93 -8.18 -0.87 1.52
N ASN A 94 -7.03 -1.42 1.14
CA ASN A 94 -5.93 -0.70 0.52
C ASN A 94 -6.17 -0.74 -0.98
N VAL A 95 -6.22 0.42 -1.62
CA VAL A 95 -6.44 0.56 -3.05
C VAL A 95 -5.27 1.34 -3.64
N SER A 96 -4.62 0.78 -4.64
CA SER A 96 -3.58 1.47 -5.40
C SER A 96 -3.64 1.16 -6.91
N ASN A 97 -3.28 2.14 -7.73
CA ASN A 97 -2.95 1.94 -9.15
C ASN A 97 -1.45 1.79 -9.41
N THR A 98 -0.62 2.03 -8.39
CA THR A 98 0.83 1.85 -8.48
C THR A 98 1.22 0.50 -7.89
N GLU A 99 2.27 -0.11 -8.44
CA GLU A 99 2.86 -1.35 -7.94
C GLU A 99 3.56 -1.15 -6.58
N HIS A 100 3.87 0.11 -6.23
CA HIS A 100 4.56 0.43 -4.99
C HIS A 100 4.24 1.81 -4.45
N THR A 101 4.46 1.98 -3.14
CA THR A 101 4.55 3.27 -2.44
C THR A 101 5.86 3.34 -1.68
N ILE A 102 6.66 4.37 -1.98
CA ILE A 102 7.97 4.61 -1.37
C ILE A 102 7.93 5.98 -0.70
N ILE A 103 8.20 6.03 0.61
CA ILE A 103 8.11 7.26 1.40
C ILE A 103 9.51 7.71 1.83
N GLY A 104 10.02 8.75 1.17
CA GLY A 104 11.30 9.40 1.48
C GLY A 104 12.54 8.74 0.86
N GLU A 105 13.62 9.51 0.74
CA GLU A 105 14.86 9.11 0.06
C GLU A 105 15.51 7.84 0.64
N SER A 106 15.57 7.71 1.97
CA SER A 106 16.17 6.51 2.59
C SER A 106 15.37 5.24 2.28
N SER A 107 14.06 5.35 2.09
CA SER A 107 13.19 4.23 1.72
C SER A 107 13.33 3.87 0.25
N LYS A 108 13.71 4.84 -0.59
CA LYS A 108 14.06 4.62 -1.99
C LYS A 108 15.33 3.80 -2.12
N LEU A 109 16.38 4.17 -1.37
CA LEU A 109 17.60 3.35 -1.26
C LEU A 109 17.29 1.94 -0.76
N LEU A 110 16.43 1.83 0.26
CA LEU A 110 15.98 0.52 0.75
C LEU A 110 15.25 -0.27 -0.34
N TYR A 111 14.35 0.35 -1.10
CA TYR A 111 13.62 -0.31 -2.18
C TYR A 111 14.57 -0.78 -3.29
N GLU A 112 15.54 0.05 -3.70
CA GLU A 112 16.55 -0.25 -4.72
C GLU A 112 17.36 -1.50 -4.39
N LEU A 113 17.72 -1.71 -3.11
CA LEU A 113 18.42 -2.92 -2.64
C LEU A 113 17.61 -4.21 -2.86
N PHE A 114 16.29 -4.12 -2.94
CA PHE A 114 15.39 -5.26 -3.08
C PHE A 114 14.86 -5.44 -4.51
N ILE A 115 15.18 -4.54 -5.45
CA ILE A 115 14.75 -4.64 -6.87
C ILE A 115 15.06 -6.02 -7.48
N PRO A 116 16.27 -6.60 -7.32
CA PRO A 116 16.57 -7.91 -7.90
C PRO A 116 15.63 -9.02 -7.39
N PHE A 117 15.17 -8.92 -6.14
CA PHE A 117 14.20 -9.87 -5.59
C PHE A 117 12.80 -9.59 -6.11
N ILE A 118 12.41 -8.31 -6.21
CA ILE A 118 11.09 -7.89 -6.72
C ILE A 118 10.91 -8.32 -8.17
N ASP A 119 11.92 -8.12 -9.02
CA ASP A 119 11.86 -8.43 -10.46
C ASP A 119 11.59 -9.91 -10.72
N GLU A 120 12.18 -10.80 -9.91
CA GLU A 120 11.97 -12.26 -9.97
C GLU A 120 10.54 -12.68 -9.63
N VAL A 121 9.84 -11.91 -8.77
CA VAL A 121 8.48 -12.24 -8.32
C VAL A 121 7.42 -11.23 -8.76
N LYS A 122 7.74 -10.32 -9.68
CA LYS A 122 6.87 -9.18 -10.04
C LYS A 122 5.46 -9.58 -10.47
N ASN A 123 5.31 -10.74 -11.11
CA ASN A 123 4.00 -11.25 -11.54
C ASN A 123 3.14 -11.78 -10.38
N ASN A 124 3.73 -11.98 -9.20
CA ASN A 124 3.07 -12.55 -8.01
C ASN A 124 2.98 -11.55 -6.84
N VAL A 125 3.74 -10.47 -6.88
CA VAL A 125 3.66 -9.35 -5.92
C VAL A 125 2.53 -8.42 -6.35
N ILE A 126 1.57 -8.22 -5.45
CA ILE A 126 0.47 -7.27 -5.61
C ILE A 126 0.99 -5.85 -5.43
N PHE A 127 1.81 -5.65 -4.39
CA PHE A 127 2.18 -4.32 -3.95
C PHE A 127 3.46 -4.35 -3.14
N VAL A 128 4.23 -3.27 -3.20
CA VAL A 128 5.39 -3.04 -2.33
C VAL A 128 5.22 -1.73 -1.57
N TYR A 129 5.32 -1.80 -0.25
CA TYR A 129 5.35 -0.62 0.60
C TYR A 129 6.75 -0.47 1.19
N SER A 130 7.38 0.69 1.01
CA SER A 130 8.68 1.00 1.59
C SER A 130 8.61 2.33 2.36
N SER A 131 8.87 2.25 3.66
CA SER A 131 9.03 3.38 4.56
C SER A 131 10.00 2.97 5.66
N LEU A 132 11.26 3.41 5.59
CA LEU A 132 12.31 3.06 6.54
C LEU A 132 11.79 3.20 8.00
N PRO A 133 12.00 2.17 8.87
CA PRO A 133 12.81 0.98 8.67
C PRO A 133 12.11 -0.20 7.98
N VAL A 134 10.91 -0.03 7.43
CA VAL A 134 10.06 -1.13 6.99
C VAL A 134 10.01 -1.22 5.47
N ILE A 135 10.19 -2.42 4.93
CA ILE A 135 9.73 -2.78 3.58
C ILE A 135 8.81 -3.99 3.67
N SER A 136 7.67 -3.91 2.99
CA SER A 136 6.62 -4.93 2.99
C SER A 136 6.24 -5.30 1.55
N PHE A 137 6.17 -6.60 1.29
CA PHE A 137 5.79 -7.19 0.01
C PHE A 137 4.49 -7.94 0.17
N TYR A 138 3.50 -7.64 -0.66
CA TYR A 138 2.16 -8.21 -0.59
C TYR A 138 1.96 -9.20 -1.72
N PHE A 139 1.49 -10.41 -1.42
CA PHE A 139 1.33 -11.52 -2.37
C PHE A 139 -0.09 -12.08 -2.33
N ASN A 140 -0.62 -12.46 -3.48
CA ASN A 140 -1.90 -13.17 -3.56
C ASN A 140 -1.77 -14.66 -3.22
N ASP A 141 -0.57 -15.22 -3.40
CA ASP A 141 -0.30 -16.64 -3.22
C ASP A 141 0.64 -16.91 -2.03
N ARG A 142 0.24 -17.86 -1.18
CA ARG A 142 0.98 -18.23 0.02
C ARG A 142 2.31 -18.89 -0.32
N LEU A 143 2.31 -19.82 -1.29
CA LEU A 143 3.49 -20.61 -1.62
C LEU A 143 4.60 -19.72 -2.15
N THR A 144 4.24 -18.77 -3.01
CA THR A 144 5.15 -17.75 -3.54
C THR A 144 5.66 -16.85 -2.42
N ALA A 145 4.80 -16.38 -1.51
CA ALA A 145 5.23 -15.59 -0.36
C ALA A 145 6.23 -16.34 0.53
N GLU A 146 5.97 -17.62 0.81
CA GLU A 146 6.86 -18.46 1.62
C GLU A 146 8.20 -18.75 0.92
N ALA A 147 8.18 -19.00 -0.40
CA ALA A 147 9.38 -19.16 -1.21
C ALA A 147 10.22 -17.88 -1.24
N PHE A 148 9.58 -16.73 -1.49
CA PHE A 148 10.19 -15.42 -1.46
C PHE A 148 10.82 -15.10 -0.10
N LYS A 149 10.10 -15.39 1.00
CA LYS A 149 10.63 -15.25 2.37
C LYS A 149 11.91 -16.06 2.58
N LYS A 150 11.95 -17.31 2.12
CA LYS A 150 13.14 -18.16 2.24
C LYS A 150 14.32 -17.56 1.47
N ALA A 151 14.10 -17.12 0.24
CA ALA A 151 15.13 -16.47 -0.58
C ALA A 151 15.64 -15.17 0.08
N LEU A 152 14.74 -14.32 0.57
CA LEU A 152 15.10 -13.12 1.31
C LEU A 152 15.91 -13.42 2.57
N ASN A 153 15.52 -14.42 3.36
CA ASN A 153 16.25 -14.76 4.59
C ASN A 153 17.69 -15.20 4.32
N LEU A 154 17.96 -15.89 3.20
CA LEU A 154 19.33 -16.23 2.80
C LEU A 154 20.15 -14.97 2.52
N PHE A 155 19.58 -14.00 1.80
CA PHE A 155 20.22 -12.72 1.54
C PHE A 155 20.43 -11.89 2.82
N LEU A 156 19.40 -11.80 3.66
CA LEU A 156 19.37 -10.99 4.88
C LEU A 156 20.25 -11.54 6.00
N SER A 157 20.54 -12.84 6.02
CA SER A 157 21.38 -13.49 7.04
C SER A 157 22.75 -12.81 7.23
N LYS A 158 23.30 -12.20 6.18
CA LYS A 158 24.59 -11.52 6.20
C LYS A 158 24.61 -10.23 7.01
N ALA A 159 23.44 -9.62 7.20
CA ALA A 159 23.25 -8.40 7.99
C ALA A 159 22.56 -8.69 9.34
N ASP A 160 22.47 -9.97 9.75
CA ASP A 160 21.72 -10.42 10.93
C ASP A 160 20.25 -9.94 10.92
N LEU A 161 19.66 -9.98 9.72
CA LEU A 161 18.27 -9.59 9.46
C LEU A 161 17.41 -10.79 9.11
N SER A 162 16.11 -10.64 9.28
CA SER A 162 15.13 -11.64 8.90
C SER A 162 13.87 -10.99 8.37
N ALA A 163 13.25 -11.68 7.41
CA ALA A 163 11.93 -11.41 6.89
C ALA A 163 10.88 -12.21 7.68
N PHE A 164 9.75 -11.57 7.96
CA PHE A 164 8.66 -12.15 8.73
C PHE A 164 7.39 -12.17 7.88
N LEU A 165 6.62 -13.26 8.01
CA LEU A 165 5.27 -13.32 7.45
C LEU A 165 4.34 -12.64 8.45
N SER A 166 3.70 -11.54 8.06
CA SER A 166 2.72 -10.86 8.90
C SER A 166 1.30 -11.27 8.55
N SER A 167 0.42 -11.31 9.57
CA SER A 167 -0.96 -11.75 9.46
C SER A 167 -1.96 -10.59 9.49
N HIS A 168 -1.51 -9.37 9.15
CA HIS A 168 -2.37 -8.19 9.19
C HIS A 168 -3.30 -8.11 7.99
N ALA A 169 -2.89 -8.65 6.86
CA ALA A 169 -3.74 -8.82 5.70
C ALA A 169 -4.76 -9.94 5.91
N LEU A 170 -5.99 -9.72 5.45
CA LEU A 170 -7.08 -10.69 5.54
C LEU A 170 -7.13 -11.63 4.33
N ASP A 171 -6.69 -11.13 3.18
CA ASP A 171 -6.85 -11.78 1.87
C ASP A 171 -5.58 -11.73 1.02
N CYS A 172 -4.45 -11.39 1.62
CA CYS A 172 -3.13 -11.49 1.00
C CYS A 172 -2.07 -11.90 2.04
N TRP A 173 -0.88 -12.23 1.56
CA TRP A 173 0.26 -12.62 2.39
C TRP A 173 1.30 -11.51 2.37
N THR A 174 1.72 -11.06 3.54
CA THR A 174 2.67 -9.95 3.64
C THR A 174 3.99 -10.43 4.19
N ILE A 175 5.06 -10.25 3.42
CA ILE A 175 6.43 -10.43 3.89
C ILE A 175 6.99 -9.07 4.27
N THR A 176 7.39 -8.91 5.53
CA THR A 176 7.93 -7.65 6.05
C THR A 176 9.38 -7.83 6.48
N VAL A 177 10.22 -6.87 6.13
CA VAL A 177 11.62 -6.77 6.57
C VAL A 177 11.79 -5.46 7.32
N ASN A 178 12.40 -5.54 8.51
CA ASN A 178 12.78 -4.38 9.31
C ASN A 178 14.27 -4.09 9.10
N VAL A 179 14.59 -3.12 8.27
CA VAL A 179 15.94 -2.66 7.96
C VAL A 179 16.19 -1.29 8.58
N HIS A 180 16.97 -1.26 9.66
CA HIS A 180 17.45 0.00 10.23
C HIS A 180 18.55 0.63 9.38
N ALA A 181 18.72 1.96 9.48
CA ALA A 181 19.71 2.72 8.71
C ALA A 181 21.14 2.15 8.79
N LYS A 182 21.54 1.61 9.95
CA LYS A 182 22.85 0.98 10.16
C LYS A 182 23.10 -0.25 9.26
N HIS A 183 22.05 -0.95 8.83
CA HIS A 183 22.14 -2.14 7.99
C HIS A 183 22.14 -1.80 6.49
N LEU A 184 21.73 -0.60 6.08
CA LEU A 184 21.70 -0.20 4.66
C LEU A 184 23.09 -0.31 4.02
N LYS A 185 24.15 0.10 4.73
CA LYS A 185 25.53 -0.01 4.24
C LYS A 185 25.99 -1.47 4.08
N GLN A 186 25.52 -2.37 4.92
CA GLN A 186 25.89 -3.80 4.86
C GLN A 186 25.17 -4.51 3.71
N LEU A 187 23.97 -4.06 3.35
CA LEU A 187 23.20 -4.60 2.23
C LEU A 187 23.65 -4.04 0.88
N GLY A 188 24.17 -2.81 0.82
CA GLY A 188 24.60 -2.15 -0.43
C GLY A 188 26.03 -2.43 -0.89
N SER A 189 26.81 -3.24 -0.16
CA SER A 189 28.19 -3.60 -0.53
C SER A 189 28.28 -4.80 -1.50
N PHE A 190 27.25 -5.02 -2.32
CA PHE A 190 27.16 -6.10 -3.32
C PHE A 190 27.19 -5.55 -4.74
#